data_AF-M3BB79-F1
#
_entry.id   AF-M3BB79-F1
#
_cell.length_a   1.000
_cell.length_b   1.000
_cell.length_c   1.000
_cell.angle_alpha   90.00
_cell.angle_beta   90.00
_cell.angle_gamma   90.00
#
_symmetry.space_group_name_H-M   'P 1'
#
loop_
_entity.id
_entity.type
_entity.pdbx_description
1 polymer ?
#
loop_
_entity_poly.entity_id
_entity_poly.type
_entity_poly.pdbx_seq_one_letter_code
_entity_poly.pdbx_strand_id
1 'polypeptide(L)'
;MEIELYVYDLTRGMARAMSRQFLGVQIDAVYHTALVFGGIEYFFGAGVQTCYPGTTHHGQPMEVIKLGTTQLPLEIILEYLESLKEVYTPESYDLFAHNC
;
A
#
# COMPACT_ATOMS: atom_id res chain seq x y z
N MET A 1 -11.46 15.37 -4.66
CA MET A 1 -10.40 14.53 -5.24
C MET A 1 -10.74 13.08 -5.00
N GLU A 2 -10.67 12.24 -6.05
CA GLU A 2 -10.90 10.80 -5.92
C GLU A 2 -9.72 10.13 -5.21
N ILE A 3 -10.03 9.14 -4.38
CA ILE A 3 -9.07 8.32 -3.64
C ILE A 3 -9.30 6.86 -4.02
N GLU A 4 -8.23 6.19 -4.42
CA GLU A 4 -8.20 4.76 -4.74
C GLU A 4 -7.24 4.03 -3.80
N LEU A 5 -7.50 2.75 -3.56
CA LEU A 5 -6.60 1.82 -2.88
C LEU A 5 -6.11 0.82 -3.93
N TYR A 6 -4.80 0.82 -4.18
CA TYR A 6 -4.15 -0.18 -5.01
C TYR A 6 -3.79 -1.36 -4.13
N VAL A 7 -4.22 -2.56 -4.53
CA VAL A 7 -3.97 -3.80 -3.82
C VAL A 7 -3.07 -4.69 -4.68
N TYR A 8 -2.00 -5.19 -4.09
CA TYR A 8 -1.01 -6.03 -4.75
C TYR A 8 -0.87 -7.38 -4.03
N ASP A 9 -0.65 -8.45 -4.80
CA ASP A 9 -0.14 -9.71 -4.26
C ASP A 9 1.36 -9.80 -4.52
N LEU A 10 2.16 -9.68 -3.46
CA LEU A 10 3.62 -9.76 -3.51
C LEU A 10 4.10 -11.11 -4.04
N THR A 11 3.28 -12.15 -3.93
CA THR A 11 3.62 -13.50 -4.38
C THR A 11 3.15 -13.83 -5.79
N ARG A 12 2.39 -12.93 -6.44
CA ARG A 12 1.87 -13.11 -7.80
C ARG A 12 1.16 -14.46 -8.02
N GLY A 13 0.32 -14.85 -7.06
CA GLY A 13 -0.48 -16.06 -7.08
C GLY A 13 0.16 -17.28 -6.41
N MET A 14 1.44 -17.22 -6.01
CA MET A 14 2.09 -18.36 -5.35
C MET A 14 1.49 -18.65 -3.97
N ALA A 15 1.08 -17.63 -3.22
CA ALA A 15 0.39 -17.81 -1.93
C ALA A 15 -0.86 -18.68 -2.11
N ARG A 16 -1.77 -18.27 -3.01
CA ARG A 16 -2.97 -19.05 -3.33
C ARG A 16 -2.66 -20.49 -3.74
N ALA A 17 -1.63 -20.71 -4.55
CA ALA A 17 -1.30 -22.03 -5.07
C ALA A 17 -0.63 -22.96 -4.05
N MET A 18 0.19 -22.41 -3.13
CA MET A 18 1.15 -23.22 -2.36
C MET A 18 1.04 -23.06 -0.85
N SER A 19 0.27 -22.09 -0.33
CA SER A 19 0.32 -21.77 1.11
C SER A 19 -0.09 -22.92 2.00
N ARG A 20 -1.06 -23.74 1.58
CA ARG A 20 -1.51 -24.88 2.38
C ARG A 20 -0.39 -25.89 2.60
N GLN A 21 0.47 -26.08 1.61
CA GLN A 21 1.61 -26.99 1.69
C GLN A 21 2.74 -26.44 2.57
N PHE A 22 3.04 -25.14 2.47
CA PHE A 22 4.17 -24.55 3.20
C PHE A 22 3.81 -24.07 4.61
N LEU A 23 2.63 -23.49 4.79
CA LEU A 23 2.18 -22.85 6.02
C LEU A 23 1.17 -23.70 6.79
N GLY A 24 0.64 -24.78 6.20
CA GLY A 24 -0.47 -25.56 6.76
C GLY A 24 -1.82 -24.84 6.70
N VAL A 25 -1.86 -23.59 6.25
CA VAL A 25 -3.06 -22.74 6.16
C VAL A 25 -3.23 -22.20 4.75
N GLN A 26 -4.48 -22.04 4.33
CA GLN A 26 -4.78 -21.43 3.03
C GLN A 26 -4.79 -19.91 3.19
N ILE A 27 -4.02 -19.22 2.36
CA ILE A 27 -4.07 -17.76 2.17
C ILE A 27 -4.12 -17.48 0.67
N ASP A 28 -4.73 -16.37 0.28
CA ASP A 28 -4.91 -16.02 -1.14
C ASP A 28 -3.76 -15.19 -1.70
N ALA A 29 -3.12 -14.37 -0.88
CA ALA A 29 -2.06 -13.46 -1.28
C ALA A 29 -1.21 -13.06 -0.08
N VAL A 30 -0.05 -12.49 -0.35
CA VAL A 30 0.64 -11.61 0.61
C VAL A 30 0.37 -10.18 0.15
N TYR A 31 -0.53 -9.51 0.88
CA TYR A 31 -1.04 -8.21 0.45
C TYR A 31 -0.03 -7.09 0.72
N HIS A 32 0.08 -6.18 -0.24
CA HIS A 32 0.65 -4.85 -0.09
C HIS A 32 -0.36 -3.84 -0.61
N THR A 33 -0.53 -2.72 0.09
CA THR A 33 -1.48 -1.68 -0.31
C THR A 33 -0.85 -0.30 -0.42
N ALA A 34 -1.45 0.52 -1.28
CA ALA A 34 -1.06 1.91 -1.47
C ALA A 34 -2.28 2.78 -1.74
N LEU A 35 -2.28 4.02 -1.23
CA LEU A 35 -3.30 5.01 -1.56
C LEU A 35 -2.89 5.76 -2.83
N VAL A 36 -3.85 5.94 -3.74
CA VAL A 36 -3.65 6.70 -4.97
C VAL A 36 -4.61 7.88 -5.01
N PHE A 37 -4.04 9.08 -5.13
CA PHE A 37 -4.80 10.32 -5.32
C PHE A 37 -3.90 11.40 -5.91
N GLY A 38 -4.50 12.36 -6.61
CA GLY A 38 -3.72 13.44 -7.24
C GLY A 38 -2.67 12.96 -8.26
N GLY A 39 -2.83 11.75 -8.81
CA GLY A 39 -1.88 11.13 -9.72
C GLY A 39 -0.60 10.61 -9.05
N ILE A 40 -0.59 10.48 -7.72
CA ILE A 40 0.53 9.98 -6.93
C ILE A 40 0.06 8.76 -6.13
N GLU A 41 0.92 7.75 -6.06
CA GLU A 41 0.75 6.58 -5.21
C GLU A 41 1.59 6.74 -3.94
N TYR A 42 0.99 6.50 -2.77
CA TYR A 42 1.56 6.66 -1.45
C TYR A 42 1.48 5.35 -0.67
N PHE A 43 2.59 4.92 -0.09
CA PHE A 43 2.64 3.71 0.74
C PHE A 43 3.72 3.81 1.82
N PHE A 44 3.62 2.96 2.84
CA PHE A 44 4.61 2.87 3.90
C PHE A 44 5.56 1.68 3.69
N GLY A 45 6.86 1.91 3.88
CA GLY A 45 7.88 0.87 3.82
C GLY A 45 9.09 1.31 4.65
N ALA A 46 10.18 1.69 3.98
CA ALA A 46 11.28 2.39 4.64
C ALA A 46 10.94 3.88 4.82
N GLY A 47 9.87 4.18 5.56
CA GLY A 47 9.24 5.49 5.63
C GLY A 47 8.07 5.68 4.66
N VAL A 48 7.44 6.85 4.67
CA VAL A 48 6.39 7.22 3.70
C VAL A 48 7.04 7.43 2.32
N GLN A 49 6.61 6.64 1.33
CA GLN A 49 7.15 6.66 -0.02
C GLN A 49 6.10 7.11 -1.03
N THR A 50 6.58 7.64 -2.15
CA THR A 50 5.72 8.08 -3.25
C THR A 50 6.26 7.61 -4.60
N CYS A 51 5.35 7.32 -5.53
CA CYS A 51 5.71 7.02 -6.92
C CYS A 51 4.55 7.32 -7.87
N TYR A 52 4.75 7.09 -9.16
CA TYR A 52 3.65 7.12 -10.12
C TYR A 52 2.80 5.85 -9.97
N PRO A 53 1.46 5.94 -10.07
CA PRO A 53 0.57 4.80 -9.87
C PRO A 53 0.93 3.58 -10.73
N GLY A 54 1.08 2.42 -10.09
CA GLY A 54 1.37 1.15 -10.75
C GLY A 54 2.80 1.03 -11.30
N THR A 55 3.73 1.86 -10.82
CA THR A 55 5.16 1.82 -11.22
C THR A 55 6.07 1.25 -10.15
N THR A 56 5.50 0.72 -9.06
CA THR A 56 6.27 -0.01 -8.04
C THR A 56 6.88 -1.29 -8.62
N HIS A 57 7.89 -1.83 -7.95
CA HIS A 57 8.50 -3.11 -8.33
C HIS A 57 7.53 -4.31 -8.22
N HIS A 58 6.37 -4.12 -7.59
CA HIS A 58 5.32 -5.13 -7.48
C HIS A 58 4.60 -5.37 -8.81
N GLY A 59 4.60 -4.39 -9.72
CA GLY A 59 3.95 -4.46 -11.03
C GLY A 59 2.60 -3.76 -11.03
N GLN A 60 1.64 -4.32 -11.76
CA GLN A 60 0.27 -3.80 -11.77
C GLN A 60 -0.51 -4.29 -10.53
N PRO A 61 -1.39 -3.46 -9.94
CA PRO A 61 -2.25 -3.91 -8.85
C PRO A 61 -3.15 -5.05 -9.32
N MET A 62 -3.39 -6.01 -8.43
CA MET A 62 -4.35 -7.08 -8.69
C MET A 62 -5.80 -6.59 -8.56
N GLU A 63 -6.00 -5.51 -7.79
CA GLU A 63 -7.29 -4.87 -7.60
C GLU A 63 -7.09 -3.36 -7.34
N VAL A 64 -7.97 -2.54 -7.92
CA VAL A 64 -8.05 -1.11 -7.66
C VAL A 64 -9.41 -0.83 -7.04
N ILE A 65 -9.42 -0.46 -5.76
CA ILE A 65 -10.64 -0.24 -4.98
C ILE A 65 -10.89 1.27 -4.89
N LYS A 66 -12.06 1.73 -5.33
CA LYS A 66 -12.48 3.11 -5.13
C LYS A 66 -12.88 3.33 -3.68
N LEU A 67 -12.06 4.04 -2.90
CA LEU A 67 -12.36 4.35 -1.50
C LEU A 67 -13.37 5.50 -1.37
N GLY A 68 -13.40 6.40 -2.36
CA GLY A 68 -14.37 7.48 -2.43
C GLY A 68 -13.72 8.80 -2.82
N THR A 69 -14.22 9.89 -2.24
CA THR A 69 -13.76 11.25 -2.55
C THR A 69 -13.50 12.05 -1.28
N THR A 70 -12.43 12.85 -1.28
CA THR A 70 -12.17 13.85 -0.25
C THR A 70 -12.36 15.27 -0.78
N GLN A 71 -12.77 16.18 0.11
CA GLN A 71 -12.81 17.63 -0.14
C GLN A 71 -11.58 18.36 0.40
N LEU A 72 -10.68 17.66 1.11
CA LEU A 72 -9.45 18.25 1.60
C LEU A 72 -8.57 18.69 0.42
N PRO A 73 -8.03 19.92 0.45
CA PRO A 73 -7.01 20.36 -0.49
C PRO A 73 -5.79 19.45 -0.42
N LEU A 74 -5.13 19.22 -1.57
CA LEU A 74 -3.96 18.36 -1.64
C LEU A 74 -2.83 18.83 -0.71
N GLU A 75 -2.62 20.15 -0.63
CA GLU A 75 -1.63 20.76 0.28
C GLU A 75 -1.83 20.35 1.75
N ILE A 76 -3.08 20.32 2.23
CA ILE A 76 -3.39 19.91 3.61
C ILE A 76 -3.09 18.42 3.84
N ILE A 77 -3.35 17.58 2.84
CA ILE A 77 -3.03 16.15 2.91
C ILE A 77 -1.50 15.96 2.96
N LEU A 78 -0.76 16.72 2.15
CA LEU A 78 0.70 16.66 2.12
C LEU A 78 1.34 17.16 3.42
N GLU A 79 0.82 18.24 4.01
CA GLU A 79 1.23 18.72 5.34
C GLU A 79 0.99 17.64 6.42
N TYR A 80 -0.17 16.99 6.37
CA TYR A 80 -0.47 15.88 7.27
C TYR A 80 0.49 14.71 7.07
N LEU A 81 0.74 14.28 5.83
CA LEU A 81 1.71 13.23 5.53
C LEU A 81 3.13 13.59 6.00
N GLU A 82 3.53 14.86 5.93
CA GLU A 82 4.82 15.31 6.45
C GLU A 82 4.88 15.12 7.97
N SER A 83 3.82 15.51 8.70
CA SER A 83 3.74 15.29 10.15
C SER A 83 3.79 13.80 10.53
N LEU A 84 3.29 12.93 9.67
CA LEU A 84 3.30 11.48 9.89
C LEU A 84 4.69 10.86 9.73
N LYS A 85 5.67 11.52 9.10
CA LYS A 85 7.03 10.98 8.96
C LYS A 85 7.75 10.76 10.29
N GLU A 86 7.34 11.46 11.36
CA GLU A 86 7.85 11.22 12.72
C GLU A 86 7.37 9.88 13.31
N VAL A 87 6.21 9.39 12.86
CA VAL A 87 5.60 8.13 13.32
C VAL A 87 5.97 6.98 12.38
N TYR A 88 5.92 7.25 11.07
CA TYR A 88 6.20 6.30 10.00
C TYR A 88 7.65 6.42 9.55
N THR A 89 8.59 6.14 10.45
CA THR A 89 10.02 6.07 10.15
C THR A 89 10.38 4.69 9.60
N PRO A 90 11.54 4.53 8.92
CA PRO A 90 12.02 3.21 8.51
C PRO A 90 12.14 2.21 9.66
N GLU A 91 12.54 2.66 10.85
CA GLU A 91 12.72 1.84 12.04
C GLU A 91 11.40 1.43 12.69
N SER A 92 10.34 2.20 12.46
CA SER A 92 8.99 1.91 12.97
C SER A 92 8.24 0.84 12.17
N TYR A 93 8.78 0.45 11.00
CA TYR A 93 8.17 -0.55 10.14
C TYR A 93 8.27 -1.94 10.78
N ASP A 94 7.12 -2.59 10.93
CA ASP A 94 7.01 -3.97 11.37
C ASP A 94 6.06 -4.73 10.44
N LEU A 95 6.55 -5.84 9.89
CA LEU A 95 5.81 -6.64 8.91
C LEU A 95 4.43 -7.09 9.41
N PHE A 96 4.24 -7.27 10.72
CA PHE A 96 3.01 -7.80 11.30
C PHE A 96 2.14 -6.74 11.97
N ALA A 97 2.76 -5.74 12.60
CA ALA A 97 2.07 -4.81 13.48
C ALA A 97 2.03 -3.36 12.97
N HIS A 98 2.88 -2.99 11.99
CA HIS A 98 2.95 -1.62 11.49
C HIS A 98 3.51 -1.58 10.07
N ASN A 99 2.64 -1.81 9.08
CA ASN A 99 2.99 -2.02 7.68
C ASN A 99 2.15 -1.15 6.73
N CYS A 100 2.35 -1.39 5.43
CA CYS A 100 1.70 -0.74 4.29
C CYS A 100 0.21 -1.02 4.14
#